data_AF-A0A1V9B3V2-F1
#
_entry.id   AF-A0A1V9B3V2-F1
#
_cell.length_a   1.000
_cell.length_b   1.000
_cell.length_c   1.000
_cell.angle_alpha   90.00
_cell.angle_beta   90.00
_cell.angle_gamma   90.00
#
_symmetry.space_group_name_H-M   'P 1'
#
loop_
_entity.id
_entity.type
_entity.pdbx_description
1 polymer ?
#
loop_
_entity_poly.entity_id
_entity_poly.type
_entity_poly.pdbx_seq_one_letter_code
_entity_poly.pdbx_strand_id
1 'polypeptide(L)'
;MKLKLFTCLLTILLMVPVGVFAHGAGEEHKREMLTATLLNYSFIVSSILFVLGITLLSLIRNQLKTVNVKKHEGRLKRDKLQRWLKLSKWISVLALLSLAVSGVFALTNGTEKEDGIDFMHIHGLGFTNDGTEIYVPAHDGLRVYKNGKWGIPEGEKHDYMDSLWLITGFTAADIQLQVLL
;
A
#
# COMPACT_ATOMS: atom_id res chain seq x y z
N MET A 1 -15.56 11.84 -32.64
CA MET A 1 -15.04 10.52 -32.22
C MET A 1 -14.10 10.54 -31.00
N LYS A 2 -13.24 11.55 -30.79
CA LYS A 2 -12.24 11.53 -29.70
C LYS A 2 -12.81 11.61 -28.27
N LEU A 3 -13.98 12.22 -28.08
CA LEU A 3 -14.60 12.37 -26.75
C LEU A 3 -15.21 11.06 -26.22
N LYS A 4 -15.74 10.21 -27.12
CA LYS A 4 -16.36 8.92 -26.74
C LYS A 4 -15.34 7.87 -26.29
N LEU A 5 -14.14 7.91 -26.85
CA LEU A 5 -13.04 7.02 -26.44
C LEU A 5 -12.51 7.42 -25.04
N PHE A 6 -12.42 8.72 -24.77
CA PHE A 6 -11.98 9.23 -23.47
C PHE A 6 -12.99 8.91 -22.36
N THR A 7 -14.29 9.05 -22.63
CA THR A 7 -15.33 8.67 -21.67
C THR A 7 -15.32 7.17 -21.39
N CYS A 8 -15.11 6.33 -22.41
CA CYS A 8 -15.03 4.87 -22.23
C CYS A 8 -13.82 4.44 -21.40
N LEU A 9 -12.67 5.07 -21.61
CA LEU A 9 -11.45 4.81 -20.83
C LEU A 9 -11.62 5.23 -19.35
N LEU A 10 -12.33 6.33 -19.10
CA LEU A 10 -12.60 6.81 -17.75
C LEU A 10 -13.59 5.92 -16.99
N THR A 11 -14.60 5.34 -17.66
CA THR A 11 -15.51 4.38 -17.03
C THR A 11 -14.82 3.06 -16.69
N ILE A 12 -13.89 2.58 -17.52
CA ILE A 12 -13.10 1.37 -17.23
C ILE A 12 -12.18 1.60 -16.02
N LEU A 13 -11.61 2.80 -15.89
CA LEU A 13 -10.76 3.16 -14.74
C LEU A 13 -11.54 3.30 -13.42
N LEU A 14 -12.87 3.48 -13.49
CA LEU A 14 -13.77 3.57 -12.34
C LEU A 14 -14.50 2.25 -12.03
N MET A 15 -14.33 1.19 -12.83
CA MET A 15 -14.76 -0.17 -12.47
C MET A 15 -13.77 -0.77 -11.47
N VAL A 16 -13.74 -0.21 -10.27
CA VAL A 16 -13.26 -0.95 -9.10
C VAL A 16 -14.34 -1.98 -8.76
N PRO A 17 -14.02 -3.27 -8.60
CA PRO A 17 -15.01 -4.28 -8.24
C PRO A 17 -15.55 -3.97 -6.84
N VAL A 18 -16.72 -3.35 -6.78
CA VAL A 18 -17.48 -3.19 -5.53
C VAL A 18 -18.17 -4.53 -5.24
N GLY A 19 -17.36 -5.53 -4.89
CA GLY A 19 -17.80 -6.83 -4.43
C GLY A 19 -18.26 -6.74 -2.97
N VAL A 20 -19.50 -6.27 -2.81
CA VAL A 20 -20.32 -6.20 -1.59
C VAL A 20 -20.21 -7.50 -0.75
N PHE A 21 -19.70 -7.34 0.47
CA PHE A 21 -20.00 -8.05 1.73
C PHE A 21 -20.42 -9.54 1.65
N ALA A 22 -19.45 -10.46 1.70
CA ALA A 22 -19.68 -11.84 2.13
C ALA A 22 -18.42 -12.37 2.84
N HIS A 23 -18.57 -12.78 4.09
CA HIS A 23 -17.51 -12.91 5.11
C HIS A 23 -16.69 -14.20 5.01
N GLY A 24 -15.40 -14.06 5.33
CA GLY A 24 -14.46 -15.17 5.53
C GLY A 24 -13.04 -14.64 5.78
N ALA A 25 -12.48 -14.90 6.97
CA ALA A 25 -11.23 -14.30 7.45
C ALA A 25 -10.01 -14.49 6.50
N GLY A 26 -9.96 -15.58 5.73
CA GLY A 26 -8.89 -15.81 4.74
C GLY A 26 -9.06 -15.04 3.42
N GLU A 27 -10.30 -14.69 3.04
CA GLU A 27 -10.60 -13.89 1.84
C GLU A 27 -10.49 -12.39 2.12
N GLU A 28 -10.81 -11.97 3.34
CA GLU A 28 -10.70 -10.58 3.81
C GLU A 28 -9.24 -10.10 3.82
N HIS A 29 -8.31 -10.87 4.38
CA HIS A 29 -6.88 -10.52 4.37
C HIS A 29 -6.31 -10.41 2.94
N LYS A 30 -6.68 -11.33 2.04
CA LYS A 30 -6.28 -11.24 0.62
C LYS A 30 -6.82 -9.99 -0.05
N ARG A 31 -8.04 -9.57 0.27
CA ARG A 31 -8.64 -8.33 -0.25
C ARG A 31 -7.96 -7.08 0.31
N GLU A 32 -7.65 -7.06 1.60
CA GLU A 32 -6.89 -5.95 2.22
C GLU A 32 -5.52 -5.81 1.57
N MET A 33 -4.79 -6.91 1.38
CA MET A 33 -3.51 -6.89 0.65
C MET A 33 -3.68 -6.39 -0.80
N LEU A 34 -4.71 -6.85 -1.52
CA LEU A 34 -4.96 -6.42 -2.90
C LEU A 34 -5.33 -4.94 -2.99
N THR A 35 -6.18 -4.44 -2.09
CA THR A 35 -6.57 -3.03 -2.07
C THR A 35 -5.40 -2.13 -1.69
N ALA A 36 -4.62 -2.48 -0.68
CA ALA A 36 -3.39 -1.76 -0.30
C ALA A 36 -2.37 -1.74 -1.45
N THR A 37 -2.17 -2.88 -2.11
CA THR A 37 -1.28 -3.00 -3.26
C THR A 37 -1.75 -2.11 -4.42
N LEU A 38 -3.04 -2.17 -4.75
CA LEU A 38 -3.63 -1.36 -5.82
C LEU A 38 -3.53 0.14 -5.53
N LEU A 39 -3.76 0.56 -4.28
CA LEU A 39 -3.62 1.96 -3.85
C LEU A 39 -2.18 2.45 -3.97
N ASN A 40 -1.20 1.65 -3.55
CA ASN A 40 0.21 1.98 -3.67
C ASN A 40 0.61 2.16 -5.14
N TYR A 41 0.22 1.24 -6.01
CA TYR A 41 0.48 1.38 -7.45
C TYR A 41 -0.26 2.57 -8.06
N SER A 42 -1.50 2.82 -7.67
CA SER A 42 -2.27 3.99 -8.11
C SER A 42 -1.56 5.30 -7.74
N PHE A 43 -1.05 5.41 -6.52
CA PHE A 43 -0.30 6.56 -6.05
C PHE A 43 0.99 6.78 -6.85
N ILE A 44 1.77 5.71 -7.07
CA ILE A 44 3.02 5.77 -7.84
C ILE A 44 2.75 6.18 -9.29
N VAL A 45 1.79 5.53 -9.95
CA VAL A 45 1.44 5.79 -11.35
C VAL A 45 0.94 7.24 -11.52
N SER A 46 0.05 7.70 -10.65
CA SER A 46 -0.46 9.07 -10.70
C SER A 46 0.63 10.11 -10.45
N SER A 47 1.60 9.82 -9.58
CA SER A 47 2.77 10.67 -9.34
C SER A 47 3.64 10.80 -10.61
N ILE A 48 3.96 9.67 -11.25
CA ILE A 48 4.75 9.66 -12.50
C ILE A 48 4.02 10.42 -13.61
N LEU A 49 2.72 10.17 -13.77
CA LEU A 49 1.90 10.82 -14.80
C LEU A 49 1.83 12.34 -14.57
N PHE A 50 1.74 12.78 -13.32
CA PHE A 50 1.73 14.19 -12.96
C PHE A 50 3.05 14.88 -13.32
N VAL A 51 4.20 14.29 -12.97
CA VAL A 51 5.52 14.83 -13.31
C VAL A 51 5.71 14.90 -14.84
N LEU A 52 5.33 13.85 -15.57
CA LEU A 52 5.35 13.84 -17.03
C LEU A 52 4.44 14.92 -17.64
N GLY A 53 3.25 15.12 -17.06
CA GLY A 53 2.32 16.18 -17.45
C GLY A 53 2.93 17.58 -17.31
N ILE A 54 3.56 17.86 -16.16
CA ILE A 54 4.21 19.15 -15.87
C ILE A 54 5.42 19.42 -16.75
N THR A 55 6.26 18.41 -16.99
CA THR A 55 7.42 18.52 -17.89
C THR A 55 6.98 18.82 -19.33
N LEU A 56 5.98 18.09 -19.86
CA LEU A 56 5.39 18.37 -21.17
C LEU A 56 4.79 19.77 -21.25
N LEU A 57 4.06 20.20 -20.22
CA LEU A 57 3.47 21.53 -20.16
C LEU A 57 4.55 22.62 -20.25
N SER A 58 5.66 22.42 -19.55
CA SER A 58 6.82 23.31 -19.55
C SER A 58 7.50 23.37 -20.92
N LEU A 59 7.71 22.21 -21.56
CA LEU A 59 8.29 22.13 -22.91
C LEU A 59 7.41 22.83 -23.95
N ILE A 60 6.10 22.59 -23.94
CA ILE A 60 5.16 23.22 -24.89
C ILE A 60 5.09 24.73 -24.65
N ARG A 61 5.09 25.18 -23.39
CA ARG A 61 5.16 26.61 -23.05
C ARG A 61 6.44 27.26 -23.58
N ASN A 62 7.58 26.60 -23.44
CA ASN A 62 8.85 27.10 -23.95
C ASN A 62 8.85 27.16 -25.49
N GLN A 63 8.33 26.14 -26.16
CA GLN A 63 8.19 26.16 -27.62
C GLN A 63 7.24 27.26 -28.11
N LEU A 64 6.15 27.55 -27.39
CA LEU A 64 5.23 28.63 -27.77
C LEU A 64 5.91 30.01 -27.77
N LYS A 65 6.89 30.25 -26.88
CA LYS A 65 7.65 31.50 -26.81
C LYS A 65 8.55 31.72 -28.03
N THR A 66 9.04 30.64 -28.65
CA THR A 66 9.99 30.71 -29.77
C THR A 66 9.33 30.75 -31.15
N VAL A 67 8.00 30.56 -31.23
CA VAL A 67 7.29 30.57 -32.52
C VAL A 67 7.10 31.99 -33.06
N ASN A 68 7.62 32.23 -34.26
CA ASN A 68 7.43 33.49 -34.97
C ASN A 68 6.03 33.59 -35.60
N VAL A 69 5.19 34.49 -35.10
CA VAL A 69 3.78 34.65 -35.52
C VAL A 69 3.62 35.51 -36.78
N LYS A 70 4.68 36.17 -37.26
CA LYS A 70 4.64 37.03 -38.45
C LYS A 70 4.40 36.23 -39.73
N LYS A 71 4.91 34.99 -39.80
CA LYS A 71 4.69 34.07 -40.93
C LYS A 71 3.40 33.26 -40.75
N HIS A 72 2.70 32.98 -41.86
CA HIS A 72 1.48 32.16 -41.85
C HIS A 72 1.71 30.76 -41.25
N GLU A 73 2.80 30.09 -41.62
CA GLU A 73 3.19 28.79 -41.06
C GLU A 73 3.39 28.82 -39.54
N GLY A 74 3.92 29.95 -39.02
CA GLY A 74 4.10 30.16 -37.60
C GLY A 74 2.79 30.27 -36.83
N ARG A 75 1.75 30.85 -37.44
CA ARG A 75 0.39 30.88 -36.88
C ARG A 75 -0.20 29.47 -36.76
N LEU A 76 -0.09 28.65 -37.81
CA LEU A 76 -0.54 27.25 -37.77
C LEU A 76 0.19 26.42 -36.72
N LYS A 77 1.51 26.60 -36.59
CA LYS A 77 2.32 25.94 -35.56
C LYS A 77 1.90 26.36 -34.15
N ARG A 78 1.65 27.65 -33.94
CA ARG A 78 1.15 28.19 -32.65
C ARG A 78 -0.21 27.58 -32.29
N ASP A 79 -1.14 27.52 -33.23
CA ASP A 79 -2.48 26.97 -32.98
C ASP A 79 -2.41 25.49 -32.61
N LYS A 80 -1.55 24.71 -33.29
CA LYS A 80 -1.27 23.31 -32.95
C LYS A 80 -0.72 23.20 -31.53
N LEU A 81 0.31 23.98 -31.18
CA LEU A 81 0.90 23.98 -29.84
C LEU A 81 -0.09 24.43 -28.76
N GLN A 82 -0.98 25.38 -29.05
CA GLN A 82 -2.02 25.79 -28.11
C GLN A 82 -3.04 24.69 -27.84
N ARG A 83 -3.40 23.88 -28.86
CA ARG A 83 -4.26 22.70 -28.64
C ARG A 83 -3.56 21.67 -27.75
N TRP A 84 -2.27 21.39 -28.00
CA TRP A 84 -1.49 20.50 -27.14
C TRP A 84 -1.31 21.03 -25.72
N LEU A 85 -1.12 22.34 -25.56
CA LEU A 85 -1.04 22.97 -24.24
C LEU A 85 -2.34 22.78 -23.45
N LYS A 86 -3.50 22.97 -24.09
CA LYS A 86 -4.81 22.74 -23.45
C LYS A 86 -4.96 21.27 -23.03
N LEU A 87 -4.59 20.33 -23.90
CA LEU A 87 -4.63 18.90 -23.59
C LEU A 87 -3.70 18.54 -22.42
N SER A 88 -2.44 18.97 -22.46
CA SER A 88 -1.46 18.74 -21.40
C SER A 88 -1.89 19.35 -20.06
N LYS A 89 -2.53 20.53 -20.07
CA LYS A 89 -3.11 21.15 -18.87
C LYS A 89 -4.19 20.26 -18.26
N TRP A 90 -5.15 19.78 -19.06
CA TRP A 90 -6.22 18.90 -18.57
C TRP A 90 -5.69 17.57 -18.03
N ILE A 91 -4.73 16.96 -18.71
CA ILE A 91 -4.07 15.73 -18.23
C ILE A 91 -3.40 15.97 -16.88
N SER A 92 -2.66 17.08 -16.73
CA SER A 92 -1.98 17.41 -15.47
C SER A 92 -2.97 17.64 -14.32
N VAL A 93 -4.11 18.30 -14.59
CA VAL A 93 -5.17 18.49 -13.59
C VAL A 93 -5.79 17.16 -13.17
N LEU A 94 -6.08 16.27 -14.12
CA LEU A 94 -6.64 14.95 -13.82
C LEU A 94 -5.66 14.08 -13.03
N ALA A 95 -4.37 14.12 -13.39
CA ALA A 95 -3.32 13.44 -12.65
C ALA A 95 -3.21 13.96 -11.22
N LEU A 96 -3.26 15.28 -11.03
CA LEU A 96 -3.22 15.91 -9.71
C LEU A 96 -4.44 15.52 -8.85
N LEU A 97 -5.63 15.50 -9.45
CA LEU A 97 -6.85 15.08 -8.75
C LEU A 97 -6.73 13.62 -8.31
N SER A 98 -6.30 12.73 -9.20
CA SER A 98 -6.08 11.33 -8.86
C SER A 98 -5.05 11.16 -7.75
N LEU A 99 -3.94 11.91 -7.81
CA LEU A 99 -2.90 11.90 -6.78
C LEU A 99 -3.41 12.41 -5.43
N ALA A 100 -4.27 13.43 -5.42
CA ALA A 100 -4.86 13.94 -4.19
C ALA A 100 -5.80 12.91 -3.56
N VAL A 101 -6.66 12.25 -4.37
CA VAL A 101 -7.57 11.22 -3.88
C VAL A 101 -6.79 10.02 -3.33
N SER A 102 -5.79 9.51 -4.06
CA SER A 102 -4.98 8.39 -3.60
C SER A 102 -4.13 8.77 -2.38
N GLY A 103 -3.60 10.00 -2.33
CA GLY A 103 -2.86 10.52 -1.19
C GLY A 103 -3.71 10.63 0.08
N VAL A 104 -4.94 11.14 -0.03
CA VAL A 104 -5.89 11.17 1.11
C VAL A 104 -6.17 9.76 1.59
N PHE A 105 -6.45 8.83 0.67
CA PHE A 105 -6.73 7.44 1.02
C PHE A 105 -5.53 6.75 1.68
N ALA A 106 -4.31 7.03 1.23
CA ALA A 106 -3.08 6.52 1.84
C ALA A 106 -2.85 7.07 3.25
N LEU A 107 -3.23 8.32 3.52
CA LEU A 107 -3.14 8.94 4.84
C LEU A 107 -4.22 8.46 5.79
N THR A 108 -5.46 8.24 5.31
CA THR A 108 -6.56 7.75 6.13
C THR A 108 -6.47 6.26 6.43
N ASN A 109 -5.97 5.48 5.47
CA ASN A 109 -5.73 4.04 5.65
C ASN A 109 -4.29 3.79 6.09
N GLY A 110 -3.78 4.67 6.95
CA GLY A 110 -2.43 4.61 7.48
C GLY A 110 -2.06 3.16 7.70
N THR A 111 -1.07 2.71 6.95
CA THR A 111 -0.54 1.36 7.07
C THR A 111 -0.01 1.27 8.50
N GLU A 112 -0.83 0.76 9.41
CA GLU A 112 -0.25 -0.03 10.48
C GLU A 112 0.60 -1.03 9.73
N LYS A 113 1.93 -0.85 9.81
CA LYS A 113 2.82 -1.96 9.57
C LYS A 113 2.32 -3.01 10.55
N GLU A 114 1.48 -3.92 10.07
CA GLU A 114 1.54 -5.26 10.59
C GLU A 114 2.99 -5.64 10.35
N ASP A 115 3.82 -5.46 11.39
CA ASP A 115 5.05 -6.19 11.52
C ASP A 115 4.59 -7.64 11.51
N GLY A 116 4.47 -8.20 10.30
CA GLY A 116 3.85 -9.48 10.06
C GLY A 116 4.57 -10.48 10.93
N ILE A 117 3.88 -10.98 11.96
CA ILE A 117 4.45 -11.97 12.83
C ILE A 117 4.46 -13.25 12.02
N ASP A 118 5.63 -13.56 11.47
CA ASP A 118 5.84 -14.79 10.73
C ASP A 118 6.05 -15.95 11.70
N PHE A 119 5.43 -17.07 11.35
CA PHE A 119 5.54 -18.34 12.04
C PHE A 119 5.98 -19.38 11.00
N MET A 120 7.30 -19.58 10.85
CA MET A 120 7.80 -20.60 9.94
C MET A 120 7.23 -21.98 10.29
N HIS A 121 7.32 -22.36 11.57
CA HIS A 121 6.68 -23.56 12.12
C HIS A 121 6.23 -23.31 13.56
N ILE A 122 5.14 -23.96 13.97
CA ILE A 122 4.57 -23.89 15.33
C ILE A 122 4.69 -25.27 15.97
N HIS A 123 5.37 -25.36 17.11
CA HIS A 123 5.66 -26.64 17.79
C HIS A 123 5.04 -26.76 19.18
N GLY A 124 4.30 -25.74 19.62
CA GLY A 124 3.65 -25.73 20.92
C GLY A 124 2.85 -24.46 21.12
N LEU A 125 2.04 -24.44 22.16
CA LEU A 125 1.27 -23.27 22.57
C LEU A 125 1.17 -23.27 24.08
N GLY A 126 1.66 -22.20 24.71
CA GLY A 126 1.57 -21.96 26.13
C GLY A 126 0.57 -20.85 26.44
N PHE A 127 -0.15 -20.99 27.55
CA PHE A 127 -1.01 -19.94 28.10
C PHE A 127 -0.45 -19.50 29.44
N THR A 128 -0.57 -18.21 29.76
CA THR A 128 -0.36 -17.77 31.14
C THR A 128 -1.46 -18.32 32.05
N ASN A 129 -1.18 -18.45 33.35
CA ASN A 129 -2.12 -18.99 34.34
C ASN A 129 -3.44 -18.19 34.42
N ASP A 130 -3.40 -16.90 34.11
CA ASP A 130 -4.55 -16.01 34.06
C ASP A 130 -5.24 -15.99 32.67
N GLY A 131 -4.68 -16.71 31.69
CA GLY A 131 -5.20 -16.82 30.33
C GLY A 131 -5.12 -15.53 29.51
N THR A 132 -4.39 -14.51 30.00
CA THR A 132 -4.33 -13.19 29.33
C THR A 132 -3.34 -13.16 28.17
N GLU A 133 -2.40 -14.10 28.12
CA GLU A 133 -1.34 -14.14 27.12
C GLU A 133 -1.15 -15.55 26.54
N ILE A 134 -0.80 -15.60 25.25
CA ILE A 134 -0.46 -16.83 24.53
C ILE A 134 0.99 -16.75 24.07
N TYR A 135 1.77 -17.78 24.31
CA TYR A 135 3.15 -17.89 23.88
C TYR A 135 3.33 -19.02 22.88
N VAL A 136 4.02 -18.74 21.78
CA VAL A 136 4.24 -19.69 20.68
C VAL A 136 5.73 -19.71 20.32
N PRO A 137 6.43 -20.84 20.53
CA PRO A 137 7.82 -21.00 20.11
C PRO A 137 7.92 -21.14 18.59
N ALA A 138 8.87 -20.41 17.99
CA ALA A 138 9.26 -20.48 16.59
C ALA A 138 10.79 -20.61 16.47
N HIS A 139 11.29 -20.96 15.27
CA HIS A 139 12.72 -21.16 15.00
C HIS A 139 13.61 -19.95 15.30
N ASP A 140 13.03 -18.75 15.29
CA ASP A 140 13.73 -17.47 15.46
C ASP A 140 13.35 -16.76 16.77
N GLY A 141 12.72 -17.48 17.70
CA GLY A 141 12.34 -16.99 19.02
C GLY A 141 10.86 -17.15 19.34
N LEU A 142 10.43 -16.53 20.43
CA LEU A 142 9.08 -16.65 20.95
C LEU A 142 8.16 -15.59 20.33
N ARG A 143 6.89 -15.93 20.10
CA ARG A 143 5.82 -14.96 19.81
C ARG A 143 4.86 -14.90 20.97
N VAL A 144 4.42 -13.70 21.32
CA VAL A 144 3.42 -13.47 22.37
C VAL A 144 2.18 -12.82 21.77
N TYR A 145 1.01 -13.33 22.11
CA TYR A 145 -0.26 -12.66 21.88
C TYR A 145 -0.74 -12.07 23.20
N LYS A 146 -0.90 -10.74 23.27
CA LYS A 146 -1.36 -10.02 24.45
C LYS A 146 -2.20 -8.82 24.03
N ASN A 147 -3.29 -8.55 24.73
CA ASN A 147 -4.16 -7.39 24.48
C ASN A 147 -4.64 -7.27 23.02
N GLY A 148 -4.95 -8.40 22.38
CA GLY A 148 -5.42 -8.43 21.01
C GLY A 148 -4.32 -8.31 19.95
N LYS A 149 -3.05 -8.22 20.33
CA LYS A 149 -1.92 -7.98 19.43
C LYS A 149 -0.84 -9.04 19.57
N TRP A 150 -0.27 -9.42 18.43
CA TRP A 150 0.93 -10.25 18.37
C TRP A 150 2.17 -9.38 18.57
N GLY A 151 3.18 -9.91 19.26
CA GLY A 151 4.46 -9.26 19.50
C GLY A 151 5.59 -10.27 19.64
N ILE A 152 6.81 -9.74 19.68
CA ILE A 152 8.01 -10.49 20.09
C ILE A 152 8.32 -10.02 21.52
N PRO A 153 8.34 -10.92 22.53
CA PRO A 153 8.66 -10.54 23.88
C PRO A 153 10.13 -10.07 23.98
N GLU A 154 10.42 -9.21 24.96
CA GLU A 154 11.78 -8.77 25.24
C GLU A 154 12.62 -9.94 25.76
N GLY A 155 13.85 -10.12 25.25
CA GLY A 155 14.75 -11.20 25.63
C GLY A 155 15.66 -11.65 24.49
N GLU A 156 16.59 -12.56 24.81
CA GLU A 156 17.42 -13.21 23.80
C GLU A 156 16.59 -14.17 22.93
N LYS A 157 16.89 -14.15 21.62
CA LYS A 157 16.23 -15.01 20.64
C LYS A 157 16.98 -16.34 20.59
N HIS A 158 16.31 -17.40 21.01
CA HIS A 158 16.82 -18.77 20.91
C HIS A 158 15.92 -19.61 20.01
N ASP A 159 16.48 -20.68 19.47
CA ASP A 159 15.71 -21.69 18.74
C ASP A 159 15.05 -22.62 19.77
N TYR A 160 13.74 -22.46 19.99
CA TYR A 160 12.99 -23.14 21.07
C TYR A 160 12.43 -24.51 20.63
N MET A 161 13.02 -25.14 19.62
CA MET A 161 12.52 -26.38 18.99
C MET A 161 12.85 -27.66 19.76
N ASP A 162 13.94 -27.69 20.53
CA ASP A 162 14.46 -28.92 21.13
C ASP A 162 13.89 -29.24 22.53
N SER A 163 13.13 -28.32 23.12
CA SER A 163 12.46 -28.56 24.40
C SER A 163 11.08 -29.18 24.17
N LEU A 164 10.90 -30.42 24.60
CA LEU A 164 9.62 -31.12 24.62
C LEU A 164 8.66 -30.37 25.56
N TRP A 165 7.80 -29.52 25.01
CA TRP A 165 6.78 -28.77 25.75
C TRP A 165 5.68 -29.75 26.21
N LEU A 166 5.84 -30.34 27.39
CA LEU A 166 4.83 -31.22 27.97
C LEU A 166 3.51 -30.45 28.19
N ILE A 167 2.41 -31.08 27.81
CA ILE A 167 1.01 -30.66 28.02
C ILE A 167 0.69 -30.75 29.52
N THR A 168 1.37 -29.96 30.34
CA THR A 168 1.04 -29.73 31.74
C THR A 168 1.46 -28.30 32.04
N GLY A 169 0.46 -27.41 32.11
CA GLY A 169 0.59 -25.95 32.13
C GLY A 169 1.86 -25.41 32.79
N PHE A 170 2.57 -24.57 32.05
CA PHE A 170 3.67 -23.76 32.58
C PHE A 170 3.13 -22.52 33.29
N THR A 171 3.82 -22.13 34.37
CA THR A 171 3.56 -20.86 35.04
C THR A 171 4.49 -19.79 34.48
N ALA A 172 4.09 -18.51 34.54
CA ALA A 172 4.87 -17.39 33.99
C ALA A 172 6.31 -17.30 34.55
N ALA A 173 6.58 -17.88 35.72
CA ALA A 173 7.90 -17.90 36.34
C ALA A 173 8.92 -18.76 35.57
N ASP A 174 8.47 -19.82 34.90
CA ASP A 174 9.34 -20.76 34.21
C ASP A 174 9.88 -20.19 32.89
N ILE A 175 9.10 -19.32 32.24
CA ILE A 175 9.52 -18.57 31.03
C ILE A 175 10.55 -17.49 31.41
N GLN A 176 10.34 -16.80 32.54
CA GLN A 176 11.29 -15.79 33.03
C GLN A 176 12.66 -16.37 33.40
N LEU A 177 12.70 -17.62 33.89
CA LEU A 177 13.96 -18.26 34.30
C LEU A 177 14.85 -18.66 33.12
N GLN A 178 14.26 -18.93 31.94
CA GLN A 178 15.02 -19.26 30.71
C GLN A 178 15.44 -18.03 29.91
N VAL A 179 14.77 -16.88 30.05
CA VAL A 179 15.21 -15.63 29.41
C VAL A 179 16.37 -14.96 30.17
N LEU A 180 16.66 -15.41 31.40
CA LEU A 180 17.71 -14.87 32.28
C LEU A 180 18.97 -15.75 32.36
N LEU A 181 19.01 -16.90 31.68
CA LEU A 181 20.16 -17.82 31.62
C LEU A 181 20.69 -17.92 30.18
#